data_AF-A0A2E9CRR2-F1
#
_entry.id   AF-A0A2E9CRR2-F1
#
_cell.length_a   1.000
_cell.length_b   1.000
_cell.length_c   1.000
_cell.angle_alpha   90.00
_cell.angle_beta   90.00
_cell.angle_gamma   90.00
#
_symmetry.space_group_name_H-M   'P 1'
#
loop_
_entity.id
_entity.type
_entity.pdbx_description
1 polymer ?
#
loop_
_entity_poly.entity_id
_entity_poly.type
_entity_poly.pdbx_seq_one_letter_code
_entity_poly.pdbx_strand_id
1 'polypeptide(L)'
;MSLHILPFCNTETMSLHLTEISLAIAPGAHAVVLMDQAGWHMTGKLVVPDNISIIALPAKCPELNPVENIWQFMRDNWLSNRIFTSYDNIVDHCC
;
A
#
# COMPACT_ATOMS: atom_id res chain seq x y z
N MET A 1 -11.73 -7.92 2.30
CA MET A 1 -10.57 -7.16 1.78
C MET A 1 -9.66 -8.16 1.13
N SER A 2 -9.65 -8.21 -0.19
CA SER A 2 -8.74 -9.07 -0.96
C SER A 2 -7.36 -8.44 -0.92
N LEU A 3 -6.34 -9.15 -0.46
CA LEU A 3 -4.96 -8.67 -0.51
C LEU A 3 -4.42 -8.97 -1.91
N HIS A 4 -4.15 -7.93 -2.71
CA HIS A 4 -3.58 -8.10 -4.04
C HIS A 4 -2.06 -8.02 -3.98
N ILE A 5 -1.38 -9.12 -4.30
CA ILE A 5 0.06 -9.09 -4.59
C ILE A 5 0.23 -8.83 -6.06
N LEU A 6 0.91 -7.72 -6.37
CA LEU A 6 1.18 -7.30 -7.74
C LEU A 6 2.70 -7.30 -7.98
N PRO A 7 3.16 -7.74 -9.16
CA PRO A 7 4.58 -7.96 -9.42
C PRO A 7 5.41 -6.67 -9.56
N PHE A 8 4.75 -5.50 -9.65
CA PHE A 8 5.41 -4.22 -9.89
C PHE A 8 4.91 -3.16 -8.91
N CYS A 9 5.82 -2.28 -8.51
CA CYS A 9 5.53 -1.09 -7.73
C CYS A 9 5.58 0.14 -8.66
N ASN A 10 4.44 0.48 -9.27
CA ASN A 10 4.33 1.54 -10.27
C ASN A 10 2.95 2.23 -10.25
N THR A 11 2.78 3.27 -11.07
CA THR A 11 1.55 4.09 -11.12
C THR A 11 0.31 3.29 -11.53
N GLU A 12 0.45 2.34 -12.45
CA GLU A 12 -0.66 1.49 -12.91
C GLU A 12 -1.17 0.60 -11.77
N THR A 13 -0.24 -0.09 -11.11
CA THR A 13 -0.50 -0.93 -9.93
C THR A 13 -1.14 -0.12 -8.80
N MET A 14 -0.65 1.10 -8.54
CA MET A 14 -1.25 1.95 -7.51
C MET A 14 -2.66 2.42 -7.87
N SER A 15 -2.94 2.67 -9.16
CA SER A 15 -4.31 2.98 -9.62
C SER A 15 -5.27 1.81 -9.38
N LEU A 16 -4.81 0.57 -9.60
CA LEU A 16 -5.57 -0.63 -9.24
C LEU A 16 -5.81 -0.72 -7.74
N HIS A 17 -4.79 -0.44 -6.91
CA HIS A 17 -4.94 -0.43 -5.46
C HIS A 17 -5.96 0.60 -4.97
N LEU A 18 -5.93 1.83 -5.48
CA LEU A 18 -6.92 2.86 -5.15
C LEU A 18 -8.33 2.46 -5.61
N THR A 19 -8.46 1.76 -6.74
CA THR A 19 -9.74 1.23 -7.20
C THR A 19 -10.31 0.20 -6.21
N GLU A 20 -9.49 -0.72 -5.71
CA GLU A 20 -9.90 -1.70 -4.70
C GLU A 20 -10.31 -1.03 -3.37
N ILE A 21 -9.56 -0.01 -2.93
CA ILE A 21 -9.95 0.80 -1.78
C ILE A 21 -11.32 1.44 -2.04
N SER A 22 -11.50 2.06 -3.21
CA SER A 22 -12.74 2.74 -3.58
C SER A 22 -13.97 1.82 -3.53
N LEU A 23 -13.83 0.58 -4.01
CA LEU A 23 -14.88 -0.45 -3.95
C LEU A 23 -15.20 -0.92 -2.53
N ALA A 24 -14.24 -0.83 -1.60
CA ALA A 24 -14.42 -1.20 -0.21
C ALA A 24 -15.03 -0.09 0.66
N ILE A 25 -15.10 1.15 0.17
CA ILE A 25 -15.68 2.28 0.90
C ILE A 25 -17.20 2.08 1.04
N ALA A 26 -17.71 2.25 2.25
CA ALA A 26 -19.14 2.13 2.52
C ALA A 26 -19.96 3.17 1.72
N PRO A 27 -21.19 2.85 1.29
CA PRO A 27 -22.04 3.80 0.57
C PRO A 27 -22.21 5.13 1.34
N GLY A 28 -21.97 6.24 0.65
CA GLY A 28 -22.06 7.60 1.23
C GLY A 28 -20.84 8.04 2.05
N ALA A 29 -19.79 7.22 2.18
CA ALA A 29 -18.53 7.59 2.81
C ALA A 29 -17.48 8.07 1.80
N HIS A 30 -16.46 8.76 2.30
CA HIS A 30 -15.31 9.24 1.55
C HIS A 30 -14.02 8.84 2.27
N ALA A 31 -13.06 8.24 1.58
CA ALA A 31 -11.80 7.85 2.20
C ALA A 31 -10.76 8.95 2.06
N VAL A 32 -9.95 9.09 3.11
CA VAL A 32 -8.72 9.88 3.09
C VAL A 32 -7.57 8.90 3.21
N VAL A 33 -6.72 8.84 2.18
CA VAL A 33 -5.59 7.91 2.11
C VAL A 33 -4.29 8.67 2.33
N LEU A 34 -3.54 8.27 3.36
CA LEU A 34 -2.22 8.81 3.67
C LEU A 34 -1.17 8.09 2.84
N MET A 35 -0.30 8.83 2.17
CA MET A 35 0.74 8.28 1.30
C MET A 35 2.05 9.03 1.49
N ASP A 36 3.18 8.32 1.36
CA ASP A 36 4.47 9.00 1.20
C ASP A 36 4.57 9.64 -0.20
N GLN A 37 5.66 10.35 -0.46
CA GLN A 37 5.86 11.06 -1.73
C GLN A 37 6.66 10.26 -2.77
N ALA A 38 6.52 8.93 -2.81
CA ALA A 38 7.11 8.14 -3.89
C ALA A 38 6.67 8.67 -5.27
N GLY A 39 7.56 8.63 -6.27
CA GLY A 39 7.30 9.27 -7.57
C GLY A 39 6.04 8.76 -8.27
N TRP A 40 5.66 7.50 -8.03
CA TRP A 40 4.46 6.88 -8.58
C TRP A 40 3.18 7.18 -7.76
N HIS A 41 3.29 7.77 -6.57
CA HIS A 41 2.17 8.39 -5.82
C HIS A 41 1.89 9.83 -6.27
N MET A 42 2.95 10.57 -6.61
CA MET A 42 2.86 12.03 -6.83
C MET A 42 2.71 12.42 -8.31
N THR A 43 2.74 11.45 -9.22
CA THR A 43 2.61 11.73 -10.65
C THR A 43 1.18 12.12 -11.01
N GLY A 44 1.03 13.12 -11.89
CA GLY A 44 -0.27 13.49 -12.46
C GLY A 44 -0.90 12.42 -13.38
N LYS A 45 -0.21 11.29 -13.60
CA LYS A 45 -0.74 10.12 -14.30
C LYS A 45 -1.52 9.16 -13.39
N LEU A 46 -1.46 9.36 -12.08
CA LEU A 46 -2.17 8.50 -11.12
C LEU A 46 -3.67 8.75 -11.22
N VAL A 47 -4.45 7.68 -11.39
CA VAL A 47 -5.91 7.78 -11.40
C VAL A 47 -6.43 7.61 -9.98
N VAL A 48 -7.05 8.66 -9.45
CA VAL A 48 -7.64 8.68 -8.10
C VAL A 48 -9.16 8.65 -8.22
N PRO A 49 -9.85 7.65 -7.64
CA PRO A 49 -11.31 7.60 -7.63
C PRO A 49 -11.94 8.79 -6.90
N ASP A 50 -13.14 9.22 -7.35
CA ASP A 50 -13.82 10.43 -6.86
C ASP A 50 -14.16 10.39 -5.36
N ASN A 51 -14.30 9.19 -4.78
CA ASN A 51 -14.60 8.98 -3.35
C ASN A 51 -13.33 8.83 -2.49
N ILE A 52 -12.16 9.21 -3.02
CA ILE A 52 -10.88 9.20 -2.33
C ILE A 52 -10.22 10.57 -2.39
N SER A 53 -9.62 11.01 -1.29
CA SER A 53 -8.64 12.10 -1.27
C SER A 53 -7.32 11.61 -0.73
N ILE A 54 -6.23 12.02 -1.38
CA ILE A 54 -4.86 11.68 -0.94
C ILE A 54 -4.32 12.80 -0.07
N ILE A 55 -3.78 12.45 1.09
CA ILE A 55 -2.94 13.32 1.90
C ILE A 55 -1.50 12.83 1.78
N ALA A 56 -0.67 13.63 1.11
CA ALA A 56 0.75 13.39 1.04
C ALA A 56 1.41 13.73 2.39
N LEU A 57 2.12 12.77 2.97
CA LEU A 57 2.92 12.99 4.16
C LEU A 57 4.12 13.91 3.84
N PRO A 58 4.67 14.64 4.82
CA PRO A 58 5.91 15.38 4.64
C PRO A 58 7.04 14.47 4.12
N ALA A 59 7.85 15.01 3.22
CA ALA A 59 8.95 14.25 2.63
C ALA A 59 9.94 13.80 3.71
N LYS A 60 10.35 12.53 3.65
CA LYS A 60 11.33 11.90 4.56
C LYS A 60 10.90 11.86 6.03
N CYS A 61 9.59 11.77 6.29
CA CYS A 61 9.02 11.57 7.63
C CYS A 61 8.39 10.17 7.77
N PRO A 62 9.17 9.07 7.71
CA PRO A 62 8.63 7.72 7.87
C PRO A 62 7.92 7.51 9.22
N GLU A 63 8.31 8.24 10.27
CA GLU A 63 7.69 8.22 11.60
C GLU A 63 6.21 8.64 11.59
N LEU A 64 5.76 9.35 10.54
CA LEU A 64 4.37 9.75 10.37
C LEU A 64 3.55 8.74 9.54
N ASN A 65 4.21 7.74 8.94
CA ASN A 65 3.54 6.72 8.14
C ASN A 65 3.22 5.48 9.02
N PRO A 66 1.95 5.25 9.40
CA PRO A 66 1.60 4.13 10.26
C PRO A 66 1.89 2.76 9.64
N VAL A 67 2.01 2.68 8.31
CA VAL A 67 2.37 1.43 7.61
C VAL A 67 3.77 0.96 8.01
N GLU A 68 4.69 1.86 8.40
CA GLU A 68 6.03 1.49 8.88
C GLU A 68 5.99 0.62 10.14
N ASN A 69 5.00 0.83 11.02
CA ASN A 69 4.82 -0.02 12.21
C ASN A 69 4.37 -1.44 11.82
N ILE A 70 3.52 -1.56 10.81
CA ILE A 70 3.09 -2.87 10.28
C ILE A 70 4.29 -3.59 9.68
N TRP A 71 5.09 -2.90 8.86
CA TRP A 71 6.29 -3.47 8.27
C TRP A 71 7.31 -3.91 9.32
N GLN A 72 7.52 -3.10 10.36
CA GLN A 72 8.42 -3.45 11.45
C GLN A 72 7.93 -4.72 12.16
N PHE A 73 6.64 -4.79 12.49
CA PHE A 73 6.06 -5.98 13.10
C PHE A 73 6.24 -7.24 12.23
N MET A 74 5.94 -7.17 10.93
CA MET A 74 6.11 -8.31 10.03
C MET A 74 7.57 -8.78 9.95
N ARG A 75 8.53 -7.84 9.88
CA ARG A 75 9.97 -8.17 9.87
C ARG A 75 10.39 -8.84 11.17
N ASP A 76 10.04 -8.27 12.31
CA ASP A 76 10.49 -8.74 13.62
C ASP A 76 9.92 -10.12 13.97
N ASN A 77 8.71 -10.43 13.49
CA ASN A 77 8.02 -11.66 13.89
C ASN A 77 8.09 -12.77 12.84
N TRP A 78 8.03 -12.43 11.55
CA TRP A 78 7.75 -13.42 10.50
C TRP A 78 8.78 -13.47 9.39
N LEU A 79 9.37 -12.34 9.00
CA LEU A 79 10.15 -12.26 7.76
C LEU A 79 11.67 -12.20 7.96
N SER A 80 12.16 -11.74 9.12
CA SER A 80 13.61 -11.59 9.34
C SER A 80 14.34 -12.94 9.53
N ASN A 81 15.58 -13.00 9.05
CA ASN A 81 16.52 -14.13 9.25
C ASN A 81 15.98 -15.50 8.80
N ARG A 82 15.23 -15.55 7.70
CA ARG A 82 14.70 -16.79 7.10
C ARG A 82 15.17 -16.95 5.65
N ILE A 83 15.26 -18.21 5.21
CA ILE A 83 15.47 -18.57 3.81
C ILE A 83 14.11 -19.02 3.25
N PHE A 84 13.66 -18.36 2.18
CA PHE A 84 12.44 -18.74 1.47
C PHE A 84 12.80 -19.60 0.25
N THR A 85 12.10 -20.71 0.07
CA THR A 85 12.44 -21.70 -0.98
C THR A 85 11.78 -21.41 -2.32
N SER A 86 10.77 -20.54 -2.34
CA SER A 86 10.04 -20.13 -3.55
C SER A 86 9.36 -18.77 -3.34
N TYR A 87 8.83 -18.20 -4.42
CA TYR A 87 7.98 -17.02 -4.37
C TYR A 87 6.71 -17.27 -3.54
N ASP A 88 6.01 -18.38 -3.78
CA ASP A 88 4.80 -18.72 -3.03
C ASP A 88 5.10 -18.86 -1.54
N ASN A 89 6.27 -19.41 -1.19
CA ASN A 89 6.67 -19.55 0.20
C ASN A 89 6.82 -18.21 0.92
N ILE A 90 7.34 -17.15 0.28
CA ILE A 90 7.36 -15.81 0.92
C ILE A 90 5.97 -15.17 0.94
N VAL A 91 5.17 -15.35 -0.11
CA VAL A 91 3.80 -14.83 -0.21
C VAL A 91 2.92 -15.38 0.91
N ASP A 92 2.96 -16.69 1.16
CA ASP A 92 2.19 -17.37 2.20
C ASP A 92 2.56 -16.92 3.62
N HIS A 93 3.74 -16.30 3.81
CA HIS A 93 4.13 -15.72 5.11
C HIS A 93 3.68 -14.26 5.27
N CYS A 94 3.26 -13.61 4.19
CA CYS A 94 2.82 -12.22 4.17
C CYS A 94 1.29 -12.07 4.23
N CYS A 95 0.52 -13.13 3.95
CA CYS A 95 -0.94 -13.12 3.75
C CYS A 95 -1.63 -14.18 4.61
#